data_AF-A0A4Y6PZ79-F1
#
_entry.id   AF-A0A4Y6PZ79-F1
#
_cell.length_a   1.000
_cell.length_b   1.000
_cell.length_c   1.000
_cell.angle_alpha   90.00
_cell.angle_beta   90.00
_cell.angle_gamma   90.00
#
_symmetry.space_group_name_H-M   'P 1'
#
loop_
_entity.id
_entity.type
_entity.pdbx_description
1 polymer ?
#
loop_
_entity_poly.entity_id
_entity_poly.type
_entity_poly.pdbx_seq_one_letter_code
_entity_poly.pdbx_strand_id
1 'polypeptide(L)'
;MSENKSSTYTDEEIEARINALFEHGESLDHESRRRIVELGEAATPRLVAIVQDKRLWDDQAPGEGFAPIYAAEILGELRDEEALSPLFDVLREVDPDAILDDAITDSIRAFGQDAIKPGLRKLDSWDDPFLEDLAYVFSGLPVRHEKILQVLLKYFVKNPVPGAELLANYGDPTAIDALEVALDRYIVAAAGDPKYRRPIITLAESIEALGGELTEEEHRVVEDLKSLRTRSEEVLDKLAKKKAPDDSATVKNARDIGRNDPCWCGSGKKYKRCHWAEDNR
;
A
#
# COMPACT_ATOMS: atom_id res chain seq x y z
N MET A 1 -32.39 6.83 -14.93
CA MET A 1 -32.27 6.38 -16.33
C MET A 1 -30.83 6.64 -16.71
N SER A 2 -29.96 5.68 -16.41
CA SER A 2 -28.53 5.79 -16.73
C SER A 2 -28.38 5.35 -18.18
N GLU A 3 -27.93 6.27 -19.03
CA GLU A 3 -27.63 5.98 -20.42
C GLU A 3 -26.49 4.97 -20.46
N ASN A 4 -26.82 3.76 -20.92
CA ASN A 4 -25.89 2.69 -21.19
C ASN A 4 -24.94 3.19 -22.29
N LYS A 5 -23.75 3.70 -21.91
CA LYS A 5 -22.67 3.97 -22.86
C LYS A 5 -22.39 2.64 -23.54
N SER A 6 -22.80 2.51 -24.80
CA SER A 6 -22.45 1.36 -25.64
C SER A 6 -20.94 1.19 -25.60
N SER A 7 -20.45 0.12 -24.96
CA SER A 7 -19.04 -0.27 -25.03
C SER A 7 -18.61 -0.30 -26.49
N THR A 8 -17.48 0.33 -26.80
CA THR A 8 -16.86 0.29 -28.13
C THR A 8 -16.28 -1.08 -28.45
N TYR A 9 -16.22 -1.98 -27.46
CA TYR A 9 -15.68 -3.32 -27.55
C TYR A 9 -16.78 -4.35 -27.34
N THR A 10 -16.74 -5.40 -28.15
CA THR A 10 -17.56 -6.60 -27.96
C THR A 10 -17.07 -7.42 -26.76
N ASP A 11 -17.94 -8.26 -26.20
CA ASP A 11 -17.57 -9.17 -25.10
C ASP A 11 -16.40 -10.08 -25.51
N GLU A 12 -16.39 -10.59 -26.75
CA GLU A 12 -15.31 -11.43 -27.26
C GLU A 12 -13.96 -10.69 -27.31
N GLU A 13 -13.95 -9.41 -27.68
CA GLU A 13 -12.72 -8.61 -27.70
C GLU A 13 -12.21 -8.31 -26.28
N ILE A 14 -13.11 -8.10 -25.32
CA ILE A 14 -12.75 -7.90 -23.92
C ILE A 14 -12.12 -9.18 -23.37
N GLU A 15 -12.78 -10.32 -23.53
CA GLU A 15 -12.29 -11.63 -23.09
C GLU A 15 -10.93 -11.97 -23.72
N ALA A 16 -10.77 -11.75 -25.02
CA ALA A 16 -9.53 -12.06 -25.73
C ALA A 16 -8.32 -11.28 -25.20
N ARG A 17 -8.53 -10.05 -24.71
CA ARG A 17 -7.44 -9.25 -24.12
C ARG A 17 -7.19 -9.63 -22.66
N ILE A 18 -8.25 -9.86 -21.88
CA ILE A 18 -8.15 -10.23 -20.46
C ILE A 18 -7.55 -11.62 -20.29
N ASN A 19 -7.74 -12.53 -21.24
CA ASN A 19 -7.14 -13.87 -21.19
C ASN A 19 -5.60 -13.86 -21.08
N ALA A 20 -4.94 -12.78 -21.50
CA ALA A 20 -3.50 -12.61 -21.29
C ALA A 20 -3.09 -12.73 -19.82
N LEU A 21 -3.96 -12.34 -18.86
CA LEU A 21 -3.69 -12.47 -17.43
C LEU A 21 -3.42 -13.92 -16.99
N PHE A 22 -3.93 -14.90 -17.73
CA PHE A 22 -3.77 -16.33 -17.42
C PHE A 22 -2.61 -17.00 -18.16
N GLU A 23 -2.03 -16.35 -19.18
CA GLU A 23 -1.02 -16.95 -20.06
C GLU A 23 0.42 -16.62 -19.62
N HIS A 24 0.59 -15.60 -18.80
CA HIS A 24 1.88 -14.96 -18.55
C HIS A 24 2.55 -15.27 -17.20
N GLY A 25 1.88 -16.02 -16.31
CA GLY A 25 2.42 -16.41 -14.99
C GLY A 25 2.95 -15.20 -14.22
N GLU A 26 4.19 -15.27 -13.73
CA GLU A 26 4.87 -14.23 -12.92
C GLU A 26 5.17 -12.91 -13.65
N SER A 27 4.97 -12.81 -14.97
CA SER A 27 5.24 -11.55 -15.69
C SER A 27 4.28 -11.25 -16.84
N LEU A 28 3.28 -10.40 -16.56
CA LEU A 28 2.45 -9.78 -17.60
C LEU A 28 3.28 -8.74 -18.39
N ASP A 29 3.40 -8.94 -19.71
CA ASP A 29 4.15 -8.03 -20.54
C ASP A 29 3.43 -6.67 -20.75
N HIS A 30 4.23 -5.63 -21.04
CA HIS A 30 3.73 -4.27 -21.21
C HIS A 30 2.71 -4.11 -22.34
N GLU A 31 2.79 -4.89 -23.42
CA GLU A 31 1.85 -4.81 -24.54
C GLU A 31 0.49 -5.40 -24.14
N SER A 32 0.49 -6.56 -23.51
CA SER A 32 -0.73 -7.20 -22.98
C SER A 32 -1.42 -6.31 -21.95
N ARG A 33 -0.67 -5.77 -20.98
CA ARG A 33 -1.22 -4.82 -20.00
C ARG A 33 -1.82 -3.59 -20.68
N ARG A 34 -1.08 -2.94 -21.60
CA ARG A 34 -1.57 -1.76 -22.33
C ARG A 34 -2.88 -2.07 -23.07
N ARG A 35 -2.97 -3.23 -23.73
CA ARG A 35 -4.18 -3.64 -24.46
C ARG A 35 -5.38 -3.82 -23.54
N ILE A 36 -5.20 -4.32 -22.32
CA ILE A 36 -6.27 -4.44 -21.32
C ILE A 36 -6.67 -3.04 -20.83
N VAL A 37 -5.71 -2.19 -20.47
CA VAL A 37 -5.96 -0.81 -20.01
C VAL A 37 -6.71 0.02 -21.06
N GLU A 38 -6.40 -0.17 -22.35
CA GLU A 38 -7.11 0.49 -23.47
C GLU A 38 -8.61 0.18 -23.52
N LEU A 39 -9.08 -0.91 -22.90
CA LEU A 39 -10.52 -1.21 -22.79
C LEU A 39 -11.25 -0.22 -21.88
N GLY A 40 -10.54 0.49 -20.98
CA GLY A 40 -11.14 1.42 -20.03
C GLY A 40 -12.11 0.73 -19.07
N GLU A 41 -13.18 1.45 -18.70
CA GLU A 41 -14.28 0.96 -17.84
C GLU A 41 -14.92 -0.34 -18.36
N ALA A 42 -14.82 -0.65 -19.66
CA ALA A 42 -15.37 -1.89 -20.21
C ALA A 42 -14.66 -3.15 -19.68
N ALA A 43 -13.42 -3.04 -19.19
CA ALA A 43 -12.72 -4.15 -18.55
C ALA A 43 -13.13 -4.37 -17.09
N THR A 44 -13.65 -3.34 -16.41
CA THR A 44 -13.90 -3.35 -14.95
C THR A 44 -14.71 -4.56 -14.49
N PRO A 45 -15.86 -4.92 -15.11
CA PRO A 45 -16.66 -6.04 -14.61
C PRO A 45 -15.93 -7.39 -14.65
N ARG A 46 -15.06 -7.59 -15.65
CA ARG A 46 -14.31 -8.83 -15.82
C ARG A 46 -13.09 -8.89 -14.91
N LEU A 47 -12.36 -7.78 -14.77
CA LEU A 47 -11.24 -7.69 -13.84
C LEU A 47 -11.73 -7.87 -12.39
N VAL A 48 -12.85 -7.24 -12.00
CA VAL A 48 -13.48 -7.45 -10.69
C VAL A 48 -13.81 -8.93 -10.47
N ALA A 49 -14.40 -9.60 -11.47
CA ALA A 49 -14.73 -11.02 -11.35
C ALA A 49 -13.48 -11.90 -11.14
N ILE A 50 -12.34 -11.55 -11.76
CA ILE A 50 -11.07 -12.25 -11.59
C ILE A 50 -10.52 -12.04 -10.17
N VAL A 51 -10.48 -10.80 -9.68
CA VAL A 51 -9.98 -10.50 -8.32
C VAL A 51 -10.82 -11.21 -7.25
N GLN A 52 -12.14 -11.28 -7.43
CA GLN A 52 -13.07 -11.93 -6.49
C GLN A 52 -13.05 -13.46 -6.54
N ASP A 53 -12.53 -14.08 -7.60
CA ASP A 53 -12.54 -15.53 -7.73
C ASP A 53 -11.42 -16.16 -6.89
N LYS A 54 -11.77 -16.57 -5.66
CA LYS A 54 -10.85 -17.22 -4.71
C LYS A 54 -10.14 -18.46 -5.28
N ARG A 55 -10.70 -19.10 -6.30
CA ARG A 55 -10.06 -20.26 -6.95
C ARG A 55 -8.82 -19.87 -7.75
N LEU A 56 -8.67 -18.58 -8.07
CA LEU A 56 -7.53 -18.02 -8.78
C LEU A 56 -6.43 -17.49 -7.86
N TRP A 57 -6.61 -17.54 -6.53
CA TRP A 57 -5.61 -17.05 -5.57
C TRP A 57 -4.52 -18.08 -5.27
N ASP A 58 -4.74 -19.33 -5.69
CA ASP A 58 -3.83 -20.45 -5.50
C ASP A 58 -2.77 -20.50 -6.61
N ASP A 59 -1.54 -20.88 -6.26
CA ASP A 59 -0.41 -20.94 -7.21
C ASP A 59 -0.55 -22.06 -8.26
N GLN A 60 -1.48 -23.00 -8.09
CA GLN A 60 -1.83 -24.03 -9.07
C GLN A 60 -3.00 -23.63 -9.99
N ALA A 61 -3.60 -22.45 -9.78
CA ALA A 61 -4.67 -21.96 -10.63
C ALA A 61 -4.15 -21.52 -12.01
N PRO A 62 -5.02 -21.36 -13.03
CA PRO A 62 -4.64 -20.69 -14.27
C PRO A 62 -4.03 -19.31 -13.97
N GLY A 63 -2.89 -19.00 -14.59
CA GLY A 63 -2.11 -17.81 -14.26
C GLY A 63 -1.31 -17.90 -12.96
N GLU A 64 -1.21 -19.08 -12.34
CA GLU A 64 -0.34 -19.38 -11.19
C GLU A 64 -0.54 -18.43 -9.98
N GLY A 65 -1.77 -17.98 -9.75
CA GLY A 65 -2.08 -17.01 -8.69
C GLY A 65 -1.88 -15.54 -9.06
N PHE A 66 -1.25 -15.24 -10.21
CA PHE A 66 -0.92 -13.86 -10.61
C PHE A 66 -2.05 -13.12 -11.31
N ALA A 67 -2.98 -13.83 -11.95
CA ALA A 67 -4.12 -13.22 -12.63
C ALA A 67 -4.92 -12.22 -11.75
N PRO A 68 -5.31 -12.54 -10.49
CA PRO A 68 -5.98 -11.59 -9.61
C PRO A 68 -5.08 -10.41 -9.19
N ILE A 69 -3.76 -10.63 -9.06
CA ILE A 69 -2.80 -9.56 -8.72
C ILE A 69 -2.80 -8.51 -9.83
N TYR A 70 -2.58 -8.93 -11.08
CA TYR A 70 -2.60 -8.02 -12.22
C TYR A 70 -3.97 -7.38 -12.45
N ALA A 71 -5.05 -8.12 -12.21
CA ALA A 71 -6.39 -7.56 -12.32
C ALA A 71 -6.60 -6.43 -11.29
N ALA A 72 -6.16 -6.61 -10.03
CA ALA A 72 -6.24 -5.58 -9.00
C ALA A 72 -5.42 -4.34 -9.38
N GLU A 73 -4.18 -4.53 -9.83
CA GLU A 73 -3.33 -3.41 -10.25
C GLU A 73 -3.95 -2.62 -11.42
N ILE A 74 -4.46 -3.32 -12.45
CA ILE A 74 -5.10 -2.67 -13.60
C ILE A 74 -6.37 -1.93 -13.18
N LEU A 75 -7.17 -2.48 -12.26
CA LEU A 75 -8.33 -1.75 -11.70
C LEU A 75 -7.92 -0.43 -11.06
N GLY A 76 -6.77 -0.41 -10.37
CA GLY A 76 -6.19 0.81 -9.78
C GLY A 76 -5.72 1.82 -10.83
N GLU A 77 -5.23 1.36 -11.98
CA GLU A 77 -4.89 2.23 -13.12
C GLU A 77 -6.12 2.81 -13.80
N LEU A 78 -7.18 2.00 -13.97
CA LEU A 78 -8.43 2.39 -14.61
C LEU A 78 -9.22 3.39 -13.76
N ARG A 79 -9.17 3.25 -12.43
CA ARG A 79 -9.86 4.10 -11.45
C ARG A 79 -11.38 4.20 -11.68
N ASP A 80 -11.99 3.13 -12.16
CA ASP A 80 -13.44 3.02 -12.25
C ASP A 80 -14.04 2.75 -10.86
N GLU A 81 -14.86 3.68 -10.36
CA GLU A 81 -15.44 3.62 -9.01
C GLU A 81 -16.26 2.35 -8.75
N GLU A 82 -16.75 1.68 -9.81
CA GLU A 82 -17.45 0.39 -9.67
C GLU A 82 -16.56 -0.71 -9.06
N ALA A 83 -15.24 -0.59 -9.17
CA ALA A 83 -14.27 -1.54 -8.62
C ALA A 83 -14.05 -1.37 -7.10
N LEU A 84 -14.30 -0.19 -6.53
CA LEU A 84 -13.91 0.13 -5.15
C LEU A 84 -14.57 -0.77 -4.12
N SER A 85 -15.90 -0.94 -4.19
CA SER A 85 -16.61 -1.79 -3.23
C SER A 85 -16.14 -3.26 -3.31
N PRO A 86 -16.04 -3.88 -4.51
CA PRO A 86 -15.44 -5.20 -4.67
C PRO A 86 -14.00 -5.32 -4.15
N LEU A 87 -13.13 -4.35 -4.40
CA LEU A 87 -11.73 -4.39 -3.92
C LEU A 87 -11.68 -4.43 -2.39
N PHE A 88 -12.49 -3.63 -1.70
CA PHE A 88 -12.59 -3.72 -0.25
C PHE A 88 -13.22 -5.04 0.25
N ASP A 89 -14.14 -5.65 -0.51
CA ASP A 89 -14.68 -6.97 -0.15
C ASP A 89 -13.57 -8.04 -0.20
N VAL A 90 -12.70 -7.97 -1.21
CA VAL A 90 -11.58 -8.91 -1.32
C VAL A 90 -10.50 -8.65 -0.28
N LEU A 91 -10.17 -7.38 0.00
CA LEU A 91 -9.21 -7.01 1.05
C LEU A 91 -9.59 -7.60 2.42
N ARG A 92 -10.89 -7.68 2.73
CA ARG A 92 -11.38 -8.25 3.99
C ARG A 92 -11.16 -9.77 4.10
N GLU A 93 -10.95 -10.46 2.97
CA GLU A 93 -10.94 -11.91 2.90
C GLU A 93 -9.59 -12.51 2.52
N VAL A 94 -8.73 -11.73 1.88
CA VAL A 94 -7.39 -12.16 1.46
C VAL A 94 -6.48 -12.36 2.69
N ASP A 95 -5.51 -13.25 2.56
CA ASP A 95 -4.47 -13.41 3.57
C ASP A 95 -3.58 -12.15 3.57
N PRO A 96 -3.39 -11.46 4.72
CA PRO A 96 -2.54 -10.27 4.79
C PRO A 96 -1.08 -10.48 4.38
N ASP A 97 -0.58 -11.73 4.41
CA ASP A 97 0.77 -12.07 3.95
C ASP A 97 0.84 -12.38 2.44
N ALA A 98 -0.29 -12.36 1.71
CA ALA A 98 -0.33 -12.64 0.28
C ALA A 98 0.00 -11.41 -0.56
N ILE A 99 0.68 -11.62 -1.69
CA ILE A 99 1.02 -10.55 -2.66
C ILE A 99 -0.25 -9.84 -3.20
N LEU A 100 -1.39 -10.56 -3.24
CA LEU A 100 -2.67 -9.99 -3.65
C LEU A 100 -3.16 -8.91 -2.67
N ASP A 101 -2.85 -9.00 -1.37
CA ASP A 101 -3.20 -7.98 -0.38
C ASP A 101 -2.57 -6.62 -0.71
N ASP A 102 -1.25 -6.62 -0.97
CA ASP A 102 -0.50 -5.43 -1.39
C ASP A 102 -1.08 -4.83 -2.67
N ALA A 103 -1.34 -5.66 -3.69
CA ALA A 103 -1.90 -5.22 -4.96
C ALA A 103 -3.30 -4.59 -4.81
N ILE A 104 -4.15 -5.15 -3.95
CA ILE A 104 -5.47 -4.58 -3.64
C ILE A 104 -5.33 -3.27 -2.87
N THR A 105 -4.45 -3.23 -1.87
CA THR A 105 -4.18 -2.04 -1.07
C THR A 105 -3.71 -0.87 -1.94
N ASP A 106 -2.74 -1.11 -2.81
CA ASP A 106 -2.21 -0.09 -3.72
C ASP A 106 -3.24 0.31 -4.79
N SER A 107 -4.01 -0.65 -5.29
CA SER A 107 -5.14 -0.39 -6.19
C SER A 107 -6.15 0.56 -5.54
N ILE A 108 -6.60 0.29 -4.31
CA ILE A 108 -7.51 1.15 -3.56
C ILE A 108 -6.89 2.54 -3.34
N ARG A 109 -5.59 2.63 -3.01
CA ARG A 109 -4.91 3.91 -2.78
C ARG A 109 -4.84 4.77 -4.04
N ALA A 110 -4.78 4.17 -5.23
CA ALA A 110 -4.76 4.89 -6.51
C ALA A 110 -6.04 5.72 -6.75
N PHE A 111 -7.18 5.35 -6.13
CA PHE A 111 -8.42 6.12 -6.20
C PHE A 111 -8.40 7.41 -5.37
N GLY A 112 -7.46 7.56 -4.42
CA GLY A 112 -7.35 8.74 -3.58
C GLY A 112 -8.61 8.97 -2.73
N GLN A 113 -9.17 10.18 -2.76
CA GLN A 113 -10.32 10.54 -1.92
C GLN A 113 -11.58 9.70 -2.19
N ASP A 114 -11.71 9.15 -3.41
CA ASP A 114 -12.91 8.41 -3.82
C ASP A 114 -13.02 7.06 -3.08
N ALA A 115 -11.90 6.53 -2.58
CA ALA A 115 -11.84 5.32 -1.74
C ALA A 115 -12.44 5.51 -0.32
N ILE A 116 -12.53 6.76 0.16
CA ILE A 116 -12.88 7.03 1.57
C ILE A 116 -14.29 6.55 1.88
N LYS A 117 -15.27 6.96 1.07
CA LYS A 117 -16.68 6.65 1.33
C LYS A 117 -17.01 5.16 1.17
N PRO A 118 -16.54 4.44 0.13
CA PRO A 118 -16.68 3.00 0.02
C PRO A 118 -16.01 2.26 1.18
N GLY A 119 -14.79 2.63 1.57
CA GLY A 119 -14.08 1.99 2.68
C GLY A 119 -14.81 2.15 4.02
N LEU A 120 -15.29 3.36 4.32
CA LEU A 120 -16.09 3.60 5.54
C LEU A 120 -17.40 2.79 5.58
N ARG A 121 -18.00 2.50 4.43
CA ARG A 121 -19.23 1.68 4.34
C ARG A 121 -18.99 0.21 4.65
N LYS A 122 -17.73 -0.25 4.68
CA LYS A 122 -17.37 -1.62 5.02
C LYS A 122 -17.27 -1.86 6.51
N LEU A 123 -17.09 -0.81 7.31
CA LEU A 123 -17.11 -0.93 8.77
C LEU A 123 -18.54 -1.08 9.27
N ASP A 124 -18.82 -2.20 9.95
CA ASP A 124 -20.09 -2.39 10.66
C ASP A 124 -20.14 -1.58 11.95
N SER A 125 -19.00 -1.41 12.59
CA SER A 125 -18.82 -0.62 13.82
C SER A 125 -17.36 -0.23 14.00
N TRP A 126 -17.07 0.58 15.02
CA TRP A 126 -15.68 0.86 15.40
C TRP A 126 -14.97 -0.35 16.02
N ASP A 127 -15.68 -1.40 16.43
CA ASP A 127 -15.12 -2.66 16.97
C ASP A 127 -14.93 -3.74 15.89
N ASP A 128 -15.24 -3.42 14.63
CA ASP A 128 -14.99 -4.29 13.50
C ASP A 128 -13.48 -4.58 13.35
N PRO A 129 -13.05 -5.85 13.28
CA PRO A 129 -11.65 -6.22 13.07
C PRO A 129 -11.03 -5.57 11.83
N PHE A 130 -11.83 -5.32 10.79
CA PHE A 130 -11.39 -4.67 9.55
C PHE A 130 -10.97 -3.20 9.74
N LEU A 131 -11.17 -2.62 10.93
CA LEU A 131 -10.66 -1.29 11.25
C LEU A 131 -9.14 -1.21 11.06
N GLU A 132 -8.41 -2.30 11.33
CA GLU A 132 -6.96 -2.35 11.15
C GLU A 132 -6.56 -2.21 9.68
N ASP A 133 -7.11 -3.06 8.81
CA ASP A 133 -6.84 -3.03 7.37
C ASP A 133 -7.25 -1.69 6.76
N LEU A 134 -8.42 -1.18 7.15
CA LEU A 134 -8.88 0.13 6.68
C LEU A 134 -7.96 1.26 7.13
N ALA A 135 -7.50 1.24 8.39
CA ALA A 135 -6.54 2.23 8.89
C ALA A 135 -5.21 2.14 8.13
N TYR A 136 -4.73 0.92 7.85
CA TYR A 136 -3.51 0.70 7.07
C TYR A 136 -3.63 1.29 5.65
N VAL A 137 -4.70 0.95 4.91
CA VAL A 137 -4.98 1.50 3.58
C VAL A 137 -5.05 3.03 3.64
N PHE A 138 -5.86 3.56 4.56
CA PHE A 138 -6.12 5.00 4.67
C PHE A 138 -4.89 5.82 5.07
N SER A 139 -3.98 5.24 5.85
CA SER A 139 -2.75 5.95 6.23
C SER A 139 -1.86 6.27 5.02
N GLY A 140 -1.93 5.48 3.95
CA GLY A 140 -1.18 5.69 2.71
C GLY A 140 -1.94 6.43 1.61
N LEU A 141 -3.15 6.92 1.86
CA LEU A 141 -3.89 7.68 0.85
C LEU A 141 -3.20 9.03 0.58
N PRO A 142 -3.05 9.45 -0.70
CA PRO A 142 -2.33 10.68 -1.07
C PRO A 142 -3.18 11.95 -0.86
N VAL A 143 -4.10 11.95 0.10
CA VAL A 143 -5.04 13.06 0.37
C VAL A 143 -5.19 13.30 1.87
N ARG A 144 -5.35 14.57 2.24
CA ARG A 144 -5.73 14.95 3.61
C ARG A 144 -7.25 15.00 3.74
N HIS A 145 -7.81 14.20 4.64
CA HIS A 145 -9.25 14.18 4.87
C HIS A 145 -9.60 13.90 6.33
N GLU A 146 -10.55 14.65 6.89
CA GLU A 146 -10.96 14.53 8.30
C GLU A 146 -11.42 13.11 8.67
N LYS A 147 -12.07 12.39 7.74
CA LYS A 147 -12.53 11.02 7.98
C LYS A 147 -11.40 10.01 8.03
N ILE A 148 -10.32 10.22 7.28
CA ILE A 148 -9.13 9.39 7.38
C ILE A 148 -8.54 9.55 8.79
N LEU A 149 -8.32 10.80 9.21
CA LEU A 149 -7.81 11.09 10.55
C LEU A 149 -8.70 10.50 11.65
N GLN A 150 -10.03 10.56 11.51
CA GLN A 150 -10.95 9.92 12.45
C GLN A 150 -10.74 8.40 12.54
N VAL A 151 -10.59 7.70 11.42
CA VAL A 151 -10.31 6.25 11.39
C VAL A 151 -8.98 5.94 12.09
N LEU A 152 -7.92 6.68 11.73
CA LEU A 152 -6.58 6.48 12.30
C LEU A 152 -6.54 6.75 13.80
N LEU A 153 -7.18 7.83 14.27
CA LEU A 153 -7.30 8.13 15.70
C LEU A 153 -8.11 7.06 16.44
N LYS A 154 -9.16 6.51 15.83
CA LYS A 154 -9.95 5.43 16.44
C LYS A 154 -9.15 4.15 16.57
N TYR A 155 -8.38 3.78 15.56
CA TYR A 155 -7.47 2.65 15.62
C TYR A 155 -6.35 2.90 16.66
N PHE A 156 -5.75 4.10 16.68
CA PHE A 156 -4.73 4.50 17.64
C PHE A 156 -5.16 4.39 19.10
N VAL A 157 -6.37 4.82 19.45
CA VAL A 157 -6.89 4.71 20.83
C VAL A 157 -6.91 3.25 21.31
N LYS A 158 -7.16 2.30 20.40
CA LYS A 158 -7.21 0.87 20.70
C LYS A 158 -5.83 0.21 20.65
N ASN A 159 -5.01 0.62 19.68
CA ASN A 159 -3.71 0.04 19.38
C ASN A 159 -2.64 1.16 19.31
N PRO A 160 -2.16 1.67 20.45
CA PRO A 160 -1.37 2.91 20.45
C PRO A 160 -0.05 2.84 19.68
N VAL A 161 0.63 1.69 19.67
CA VAL A 161 1.91 1.54 18.96
C VAL A 161 1.70 1.52 17.43
N PRO A 162 1.00 0.55 16.84
CA PRO A 162 0.79 0.55 15.40
C PRO A 162 -0.03 1.76 14.94
N GLY A 163 -0.97 2.25 15.74
CA GLY A 163 -1.74 3.44 15.38
C GLY A 163 -0.91 4.72 15.36
N ALA A 164 0.11 4.86 16.21
CA ALA A 164 1.03 6.00 16.14
C ALA A 164 1.86 5.96 14.86
N GLU A 165 2.35 4.78 14.48
CA GLU A 165 3.10 4.55 13.23
C GLU A 165 2.23 4.90 12.01
N LEU A 166 0.94 4.51 12.00
CA LEU A 166 0.01 4.88 10.93
C LEU A 166 -0.32 6.38 10.90
N LEU A 167 -0.45 7.04 12.06
CA LEU A 167 -0.65 8.49 12.13
C LEU A 167 0.58 9.25 11.60
N ALA A 168 1.79 8.78 11.93
CA ALA A 168 3.04 9.33 11.40
C ALA A 168 3.16 9.12 9.88
N ASN A 169 2.82 7.93 9.38
CA ASN A 169 2.80 7.64 7.94
C ASN A 169 1.80 8.54 7.19
N TYR A 170 0.60 8.71 7.75
CA TYR A 170 -0.40 9.61 7.20
C TYR A 170 0.12 11.05 7.20
N GLY A 171 0.77 11.49 8.27
CA GLY A 171 1.54 12.72 8.31
C GLY A 171 0.77 13.97 8.74
N ASP A 172 -0.41 13.86 9.36
CA ASP A 172 -1.29 15.02 9.65
C ASP A 172 -0.96 15.60 11.03
N PRO A 173 -0.45 16.84 11.11
CA PRO A 173 -0.07 17.43 12.40
C PRO A 173 -1.22 17.55 13.40
N THR A 174 -2.48 17.48 12.95
CA THR A 174 -3.66 17.46 13.84
C THR A 174 -3.65 16.27 14.81
N ALA A 175 -2.87 15.22 14.53
CA ALA A 175 -2.71 14.07 15.40
C ALA A 175 -1.75 14.30 16.58
N ILE A 176 -0.94 15.37 16.56
CA ILE A 176 0.11 15.62 17.56
C ILE A 176 -0.46 15.67 18.98
N ASP A 177 -1.50 16.49 19.22
CA ASP A 177 -2.14 16.60 20.55
C ASP A 177 -2.57 15.23 21.11
N ALA A 178 -3.08 14.34 20.26
CA ALA A 178 -3.51 13.02 20.68
C ALA A 178 -2.32 12.09 21.02
N LEU A 179 -1.21 12.23 20.28
CA LEU A 179 0.02 11.50 20.53
C LEU A 179 0.73 11.99 21.80
N GLU A 180 0.79 13.30 22.04
CA GLU A 180 1.36 13.92 23.25
C GLU A 180 0.61 13.45 24.50
N VAL A 181 -0.73 13.54 24.49
CA VAL A 181 -1.57 13.05 25.60
C VAL A 181 -1.33 11.56 25.87
N ALA A 182 -1.13 10.76 24.83
CA ALA A 182 -0.80 9.35 25.00
C ALA A 182 0.61 9.17 25.56
N LEU A 183 1.61 9.91 25.05
CA LEU A 183 2.99 9.84 25.52
C LEU A 183 3.08 10.12 27.01
N ASP A 184 2.49 11.23 27.46
CA ASP A 184 2.39 11.60 28.88
C ASP A 184 1.80 10.46 29.72
N ARG A 185 0.67 9.90 29.26
CA ARG A 185 0.00 8.79 29.95
C ARG A 185 0.92 7.57 30.06
N TYR A 186 1.64 7.25 28.99
CA TYR A 186 2.55 6.10 28.94
C TYR A 186 3.79 6.29 29.81
N ILE A 187 4.37 7.50 29.85
CA ILE A 187 5.49 7.84 30.74
C ILE A 187 5.06 7.71 32.20
N VAL A 188 3.91 8.27 32.57
CA VAL A 188 3.37 8.16 33.93
C VAL A 188 3.08 6.71 34.31
N ALA A 189 2.49 5.94 33.39
CA ALA A 189 2.15 4.53 33.62
C ALA A 189 3.38 3.61 33.69
N ALA A 190 4.51 4.03 33.10
CA ALA A 190 5.70 3.20 33.03
C ALA A 190 6.21 2.82 34.41
N ALA A 191 6.40 3.78 35.31
CA ALA A 191 6.95 3.55 36.65
C ALA A 191 8.19 2.61 36.66
N GLY A 192 9.00 2.64 35.60
CA GLY A 192 10.17 1.78 35.40
C GLY A 192 9.90 0.40 34.78
N ASP A 193 8.67 0.08 34.38
CA ASP A 193 8.30 -1.19 33.72
C ASP A 193 8.80 -1.21 32.25
N PRO A 194 9.69 -2.16 31.89
CA PRO A 194 10.27 -2.24 30.55
C PRO A 194 9.25 -2.39 29.42
N LYS A 195 8.03 -2.88 29.69
CA LYS A 195 7.02 -3.09 28.62
C LYS A 195 6.58 -1.80 27.94
N TYR A 196 6.72 -0.65 28.61
CA TYR A 196 6.34 0.65 28.06
C TYR A 196 7.44 1.30 27.21
N ARG A 197 8.64 0.69 27.19
CA ARG A 197 9.80 1.20 26.44
C ARG A 197 9.49 1.41 24.95
N ARG A 198 9.00 0.38 24.26
CA ARG A 198 8.66 0.48 22.82
C ARG A 198 7.52 1.49 22.58
N PRO A 199 6.38 1.44 23.30
CA PRO A 199 5.34 2.44 23.16
C PRO A 199 5.80 3.89 23.32
N ILE A 200 6.57 4.21 24.37
CA ILE A 200 7.07 5.56 24.62
C ILE A 200 7.95 6.04 23.47
N ILE A 201 8.88 5.19 23.02
CA ILE A 201 9.77 5.53 21.90
C ILE A 201 8.97 5.73 20.61
N THR A 202 8.03 4.84 20.29
CA THR A 202 7.22 4.95 19.05
C THR A 202 6.34 6.20 19.07
N LEU A 203 5.71 6.54 20.19
CA LEU A 203 4.90 7.76 20.33
C LEU A 203 5.75 9.01 20.11
N ALA A 204 6.91 9.09 20.77
CA ALA A 204 7.86 10.18 20.63
C ALA A 204 8.35 10.34 19.17
N GLU A 205 8.79 9.24 18.54
CA GLU A 205 9.22 9.23 17.14
C GLU A 205 8.10 9.68 16.19
N SER A 206 6.84 9.34 16.51
CA SER A 206 5.67 9.75 15.71
C SER A 206 5.35 11.24 15.88
N ILE A 207 5.47 11.80 17.08
CA ILE A 207 5.31 13.24 17.34
C ILE A 207 6.35 14.03 16.54
N GLU A 208 7.62 13.65 16.65
CA GLU A 208 8.73 14.29 15.92
C GLU A 208 8.54 14.17 14.39
N ALA A 209 8.10 13.01 13.89
CA ALA A 209 7.83 12.80 12.46
C ALA A 209 6.71 13.71 11.91
N LEU A 210 5.76 14.10 12.76
CA LEU A 210 4.69 15.05 12.42
C LEU A 210 5.09 16.51 12.61
N GLY A 211 6.30 16.78 13.10
CA GLY A 211 6.81 18.12 13.38
C GLY A 211 6.43 18.68 14.75
N GLY A 212 5.98 17.82 15.68
CA GLY A 212 5.80 18.18 17.08
C GLY A 212 7.14 18.23 17.82
N GLU A 213 7.14 18.89 18.99
CA GLU A 213 8.32 19.05 19.84
C GLU A 213 8.07 18.34 21.18
N LEU A 214 9.03 17.53 21.63
CA LEU A 214 8.95 16.93 22.95
C LEU A 214 9.45 17.92 24.00
N THR A 215 8.88 17.87 25.20
CA THR A 215 9.40 18.61 26.34
C THR A 215 10.79 18.07 26.74
N GLU A 216 11.58 18.89 27.43
CA GLU A 216 12.90 18.48 27.96
C GLU A 216 12.81 17.22 28.84
N GLU A 217 11.72 17.06 29.58
CA GLU A 217 11.47 15.88 30.42
C GLU A 217 11.22 14.63 29.57
N GLU A 218 10.33 14.73 28.57
CA GLU A 218 10.03 13.63 27.66
C GLU A 218 11.26 13.21 26.86
N HIS A 219 12.03 14.18 26.34
CA HIS A 219 13.29 13.90 25.65
C HIS A 219 14.26 13.11 26.54
N ARG A 220 14.42 13.51 27.80
CA ARG A 220 15.28 12.79 28.75
C ARG A 220 14.80 11.36 28.97
N VAL A 221 13.50 11.16 29.21
CA VAL A 221 12.91 9.82 29.40
C VAL A 221 13.11 8.95 28.16
N VAL A 222 12.88 9.48 26.97
CA VAL A 222 13.04 8.76 25.70
C VAL A 222 14.50 8.36 25.49
N GLU A 223 15.46 9.26 25.73
CA GLU A 223 16.89 8.96 25.58
C GLU A 223 17.37 7.92 26.61
N ASP A 224 16.94 8.02 27.87
CA ASP A 224 17.23 7.01 28.89
C ASP A 224 16.71 5.62 28.44
N LEU A 225 15.46 5.54 27.95
CA LEU A 225 14.87 4.30 27.44
C LEU A 225 15.56 3.76 26.18
N LYS A 226 16.06 4.63 25.30
CA LYS A 226 16.88 4.25 24.13
C LYS A 226 18.23 3.69 24.58
N SER A 227 18.86 4.26 25.61
CA SER A 227 20.15 3.80 26.14
C SER A 227 20.08 2.39 26.74
N LEU A 228 18.91 1.99 27.21
CA LEU A 228 18.64 0.65 27.75
C LEU A 228 18.38 -0.41 26.67
N ARG A 229 18.60 -0.10 25.37
CA ARG A 229 18.48 -1.09 24.29
C ARG A 229 19.37 -2.30 24.57
N THR A 230 18.77 -3.47 24.50
CA THR A 230 19.52 -4.72 24.42
C THR A 230 20.14 -4.84 23.03
N ARG A 231 21.28 -5.54 22.95
CA ARG A 231 21.95 -5.85 21.67
C ARG A 231 21.01 -6.55 20.67
N SER A 232 20.05 -7.34 21.16
CA SER A 232 19.05 -8.01 20.33
C SER A 232 18.06 -7.02 19.72
N GLU A 233 17.58 -6.04 20.48
CA GLU A 233 16.69 -4.98 19.98
C GLU A 233 17.42 -4.09 18.95
N GLU A 234 18.69 -3.75 19.20
CA GLU A 234 19.50 -2.99 18.21
C GLU A 234 19.65 -3.73 16.87
N VAL A 235 19.78 -5.06 16.91
CA VAL A 235 19.86 -5.89 15.70
C VAL A 235 18.50 -5.92 14.99
N LEU A 236 17.40 -6.10 15.73
CA LEU A 236 16.05 -6.08 15.16
C LEU A 236 15.71 -4.74 14.52
N ASP A 237 16.03 -3.61 15.17
CA ASP A 237 15.80 -2.28 14.61
C ASP A 237 16.63 -2.02 13.35
N LYS A 238 17.87 -2.52 13.29
CA LYS A 238 18.72 -2.44 12.08
C LYS A 238 18.16 -3.27 10.93
N LEU A 239 17.49 -4.39 11.23
CA LEU A 239 16.82 -5.21 10.23
C LEU A 239 15.50 -4.56 9.76
N ALA A 240 14.71 -4.00 10.69
CA ALA A 240 13.48 -3.26 10.38
C ALA A 240 13.75 -2.00 9.54
N LYS A 241 14.77 -1.19 9.91
CA LYS A 241 15.21 -0.03 9.11
C LYS A 241 15.78 -0.39 7.74
N LYS A 242 16.18 -1.64 7.51
CA LYS A 242 16.55 -2.14 6.18
C LYS A 242 15.34 -2.56 5.33
N LYS A 243 14.20 -2.84 5.96
CA LYS A 243 12.91 -3.11 5.29
C LYS A 243 12.07 -1.85 5.01
N ALA A 244 12.45 -0.69 5.55
CA ALA A 244 11.94 0.62 5.11
C ALA A 244 12.98 1.27 4.19
N PRO A 245 13.07 0.78 2.94
CA PRO A 245 12.43 1.50 1.84
C PRO A 245 11.77 0.55 0.84
N ASP A 246 10.60 0.92 0.32
CA ASP A 246 10.15 0.57 -1.04
C ASP A 246 10.39 -0.89 -1.45
N ASP A 247 9.41 -1.77 -1.25
CA ASP A 247 9.41 -3.11 -1.83
C ASP A 247 9.32 -3.10 -3.38
N SER A 248 9.49 -1.94 -4.03
CA SER A 248 9.99 -1.89 -5.41
C SER A 248 11.49 -2.17 -5.55
N ALA A 249 12.14 -2.82 -4.59
CA ALA A 249 13.51 -3.34 -4.73
C ALA A 249 13.59 -4.53 -5.70
N THR A 250 13.03 -4.36 -6.90
CA THR A 250 13.65 -4.83 -8.13
C THR A 250 15.15 -4.56 -8.07
N VAL A 251 15.89 -5.63 -8.31
CA VAL A 251 17.34 -5.72 -8.44
C VAL A 251 17.96 -4.41 -8.97
N LYS A 252 18.84 -3.80 -8.16
CA LYS A 252 19.68 -2.66 -8.56
C LYS A 252 20.36 -2.91 -9.91
N ASN A 253 20.09 -2.05 -10.91
CA ASN A 253 21.01 -0.99 -11.36
C ASN A 253 20.57 -0.37 -12.70
N ALA A 254 19.89 0.78 -12.64
CA ALA A 254 19.93 1.77 -13.71
C ALA A 254 21.15 2.69 -13.46
N ARG A 255 22.31 2.36 -14.07
CA ARG A 255 23.43 3.24 -14.47
C ARG A 255 24.72 2.43 -14.59
N ASP A 256 24.80 1.67 -15.69
CA ASP A 256 26.00 1.44 -16.50
C ASP A 256 25.64 0.45 -17.63
N ILE A 257 24.61 0.80 -18.41
CA ILE A 257 24.29 0.03 -19.61
C ILE A 257 25.44 0.22 -20.61
N GLY A 258 26.22 -0.85 -20.83
CA GLY A 258 27.35 -0.81 -21.72
C GLY A 258 26.91 -0.48 -23.14
N ARG A 259 27.72 0.28 -23.87
CA ARG A 259 27.42 0.72 -25.26
C ARG A 259 26.99 -0.45 -26.19
N ASN A 260 27.42 -1.68 -25.91
CA ASN A 260 27.06 -2.87 -26.69
C ASN A 260 25.95 -3.75 -26.09
N ASP A 261 25.44 -3.44 -24.89
CA ASP A 261 24.41 -4.22 -24.21
C ASP A 261 23.03 -4.00 -24.86
N PRO A 262 22.06 -4.90 -24.66
CA PRO A 262 20.68 -4.68 -25.10
C PRO A 262 20.15 -3.35 -24.56
N CYS A 263 19.49 -2.56 -25.41
CA CYS A 263 18.97 -1.26 -25.02
C CYS A 263 17.85 -1.39 -23.98
N TRP A 264 17.84 -0.49 -23.00
CA TRP A 264 16.83 -0.42 -21.93
C TRP A 264 15.38 -0.26 -22.44
N CYS A 265 15.18 0.20 -23.68
CA CYS A 265 13.85 0.34 -24.28
C CYS A 265 13.21 -0.99 -24.74
N GLY A 266 13.86 -2.13 -24.51
CA GLY A 266 13.31 -3.45 -24.86
C GLY A 266 13.32 -3.80 -26.36
N SER A 267 13.89 -2.95 -27.22
CA SER A 267 13.89 -3.18 -28.68
C SER A 267 14.73 -4.36 -29.18
N GLY A 268 15.46 -5.05 -28.30
CA GLY A 268 16.43 -6.11 -28.66
C GLY A 268 17.69 -5.62 -29.38
N LYS A 269 17.78 -4.34 -29.74
CA LYS A 269 18.96 -3.73 -30.38
C LYS A 269 20.02 -3.38 -29.34
N LYS A 270 21.30 -3.41 -29.74
CA LYS A 270 22.40 -2.90 -28.89
C LYS A 270 22.20 -1.41 -28.59
N TYR A 271 22.48 -0.97 -27.37
CA TYR A 271 22.26 0.37 -26.84
C TYR A 271 22.85 1.47 -27.75
N LYS A 272 24.07 1.27 -28.29
CA LYS A 272 24.69 2.17 -29.29
C LYS A 272 23.91 2.40 -30.58
N ARG A 273 22.99 1.52 -30.93
CA ARG A 273 22.17 1.57 -32.15
C ARG A 273 20.73 1.95 -31.86
N CYS A 274 20.41 2.29 -30.61
CA CYS A 274 19.11 2.72 -30.18
C CYS A 274 19.26 4.08 -29.45
N HIS A 275 19.07 4.13 -28.13
CA HIS A 275 18.98 5.39 -27.39
C HIS A 275 20.32 6.05 -27.01
N TRP A 276 21.48 5.42 -27.27
CA TRP A 276 22.79 6.01 -26.90
C TRP A 276 23.00 7.45 -27.40
N ALA A 277 22.55 7.77 -28.61
CA ALA A 277 22.76 9.10 -29.20
C ALA A 277 21.82 10.17 -28.62
N GLU A 278 20.66 9.80 -28.08
CA GLU A 278 19.75 10.69 -27.38
C GLU A 278 20.19 10.88 -25.92
N ASP A 279 20.60 9.79 -25.26
CA ASP A 279 21.00 9.80 -23.85
C ASP A 279 22.39 10.45 -23.62
N ASN A 280 23.22 10.60 -24.68
CA ASN A 280 24.56 11.19 -24.62
C ASN A 280 24.69 12.46 -25.50
N ARG A 281 23.57 13.14 -25.76
CA ARG A 281 23.53 14.40 -26.51
C ARG A 281 23.52 15.62 -25.61
#